data_AF-A0A432QG72-F1
#
_entry.id   AF-A0A432QG72-F1
#
_cell.length_a   1.000
_cell.length_b   1.000
_cell.length_c   1.000
_cell.angle_alpha   90.00
_cell.angle_beta   90.00
_cell.angle_gamma   90.00
#
_symmetry.space_group_name_H-M   'P 1'
#
loop_
_entity.id
_entity.type
_entity.pdbx_description
1 polymer ?
#
loop_
_entity_poly.entity_id
_entity_poly.type
_entity_poly.pdbx_seq_one_letter_code
_entity_poly.pdbx_strand_id
1 'polypeptide(L)'
;MLANIRCHSLVVARIADLLALRLAGRVKDHALPSRELCVSGALLHDIAKTPCLDGGCDHALEGGAICRKLGYPQVAEIVEEHVILKEFTPESYQQGIFSAREIVYYADKRVRHDEIVNLDARLEYILKYYGKNDARLHTAIRANFNQCVQLEKFLFAFLDFSPEQLAEQVEIYPCVIEPGK
;
A
#
# COMPACT_ATOMS: atom_id res chain seq x y z
N MET A 1 8.00 -12.05 -11.21
CA MET A 1 8.19 -11.22 -10.01
C MET A 1 9.20 -11.89 -9.09
N LEU A 2 10.24 -11.17 -8.65
CA LEU A 2 11.24 -11.70 -7.71
C LEU A 2 10.62 -12.11 -6.36
N ALA A 3 11.27 -13.05 -5.67
CA ALA A 3 10.76 -13.61 -4.41
C ALA A 3 10.53 -12.55 -3.33
N ASN A 4 11.48 -11.64 -3.13
CA ASN A 4 11.35 -10.55 -2.16
C ASN A 4 10.18 -9.60 -2.45
N ILE A 5 9.89 -9.32 -3.73
CA ILE A 5 8.74 -8.49 -4.12
C ILE A 5 7.44 -9.25 -3.86
N ARG A 6 7.40 -10.56 -4.13
CA ARG A 6 6.24 -11.40 -3.79
C ARG A 6 5.97 -11.43 -2.28
N CYS A 7 7.01 -11.63 -1.48
CA CYS A 7 6.90 -11.64 -0.01
C CYS A 7 6.35 -10.30 0.50
N HIS A 8 6.86 -9.19 -0.04
CA HIS A 8 6.34 -7.85 0.23
C HIS A 8 4.83 -7.75 -0.06
N SER A 9 4.42 -8.07 -1.29
CA SER A 9 3.00 -7.99 -1.70
C SER A 9 2.08 -8.88 -0.85
N LEU A 10 2.56 -10.03 -0.36
CA LEU A 10 1.79 -10.89 0.55
C LEU A 10 1.53 -10.21 1.90
N VAL A 11 2.50 -9.51 2.48
CA VAL A 11 2.31 -8.79 3.75
C VAL A 11 1.40 -7.58 3.54
N VAL A 12 1.59 -6.83 2.46
CA VAL A 12 0.70 -5.72 2.08
C VAL A 12 -0.74 -6.21 1.92
N ALA A 13 -0.95 -7.36 1.26
CA ALA A 13 -2.28 -7.94 1.10
C ALA A 13 -2.92 -8.32 2.42
N ARG A 14 -2.17 -8.85 3.39
CA ARG A 14 -2.69 -9.16 4.73
C ARG A 14 -3.12 -7.91 5.49
N ILE A 15 -2.35 -6.83 5.40
CA ILE A 15 -2.72 -5.54 6.01
C ILE A 15 -3.99 -5.00 5.34
N ALA A 16 -4.04 -4.96 4.00
CA ALA A 16 -5.19 -4.48 3.26
C ALA A 16 -6.47 -5.28 3.59
N ASP A 17 -6.32 -6.60 3.71
CA ASP A 17 -7.38 -7.53 4.12
C ASP A 17 -7.91 -7.22 5.53
N LEU A 18 -7.00 -7.10 6.50
CA LEU A 18 -7.31 -6.77 7.88
C LEU A 18 -8.04 -5.43 7.97
N LEU A 19 -7.53 -4.39 7.31
CA LEU A 19 -8.13 -3.05 7.34
C LEU A 19 -9.54 -3.07 6.73
N ALA A 20 -9.72 -3.66 5.56
CA ALA A 20 -11.04 -3.79 4.94
C ALA A 20 -12.02 -4.54 5.84
N LEU A 21 -11.58 -5.64 6.46
CA LEU A 21 -12.38 -6.44 7.38
C LEU A 21 -12.75 -5.67 8.66
N ARG A 22 -11.80 -4.94 9.25
CA ARG A 22 -11.99 -4.25 10.55
C ARG A 22 -12.73 -2.94 10.43
N LEU A 23 -12.70 -2.31 9.25
CA LEU A 23 -13.54 -1.16 8.94
C LEU A 23 -14.98 -1.59 8.65
N ALA A 24 -15.19 -2.78 8.08
CA ALA A 24 -16.51 -3.34 7.87
C ALA A 24 -17.25 -3.49 9.22
N GLY A 25 -18.49 -2.98 9.29
CA GLY A 25 -19.28 -2.92 10.52
C GLY A 25 -18.96 -1.73 11.45
N ARG A 26 -17.96 -0.91 11.12
CA ARG A 26 -17.62 0.34 11.84
C ARG A 26 -17.84 1.59 11.01
N VAL A 27 -17.96 1.43 9.70
CA VAL A 27 -18.40 2.46 8.75
C VAL A 27 -19.68 2.01 8.04
N LYS A 28 -20.29 2.90 7.26
CA LYS A 28 -21.52 2.60 6.51
C LYS A 28 -21.27 1.54 5.44
N ASP A 29 -22.24 0.66 5.17
CA ASP A 29 -22.09 -0.50 4.28
C ASP A 29 -21.64 -0.19 2.84
N HIS A 30 -21.89 1.02 2.32
CA HIS A 30 -21.46 1.46 0.99
C HIS A 30 -20.22 2.36 0.99
N ALA A 31 -19.58 2.54 2.15
CA ALA A 31 -18.45 3.41 2.33
C ALA A 31 -17.10 2.73 2.04
N LEU A 32 -17.09 1.41 1.79
CA LEU A 32 -15.88 0.63 1.56
C LEU A 32 -15.92 -0.15 0.23
N PRO A 33 -14.74 -0.40 -0.39
CA PRO A 33 -14.60 -1.39 -1.46
C PRO A 33 -14.86 -2.80 -0.92
N SER A 34 -15.03 -3.77 -1.83
CA SER A 34 -14.99 -5.17 -1.44
C SER A 34 -13.60 -5.56 -0.92
N ARG A 35 -13.58 -6.47 0.05
CA ARG A 35 -12.36 -7.04 0.62
C ARG A 35 -11.49 -7.68 -0.46
N GLU A 36 -12.12 -8.40 -1.40
CA GLU A 36 -11.45 -9.06 -2.52
C GLU A 36 -10.75 -8.07 -3.44
N LEU A 37 -11.32 -6.88 -3.65
CA LEU A 37 -10.71 -5.84 -4.47
C LEU A 37 -9.46 -5.25 -3.79
N CYS A 38 -9.52 -4.99 -2.48
CA CYS A 38 -8.36 -4.56 -1.69
C CYS A 38 -7.23 -5.58 -1.75
N VAL A 39 -7.54 -6.86 -1.52
CA VAL A 39 -6.55 -7.94 -1.55
C VAL A 39 -5.96 -8.11 -2.94
N SER A 40 -6.77 -8.09 -3.99
CA SER A 40 -6.30 -8.23 -5.37
C SER A 40 -5.38 -7.06 -5.77
N GLY A 41 -5.77 -5.84 -5.43
CA GLY A 41 -4.93 -4.64 -5.62
C GLY A 41 -3.60 -4.74 -4.89
N ALA A 42 -3.61 -5.14 -3.62
CA ALA A 42 -2.41 -5.31 -2.82
C ALA A 42 -1.49 -6.43 -3.32
N LEU A 43 -2.02 -7.56 -3.79
CA LEU A 43 -1.20 -8.64 -4.35
C LEU A 43 -0.51 -8.24 -5.66
N LEU A 44 -1.13 -7.32 -6.42
CA LEU A 44 -0.69 -6.95 -7.77
C LEU A 44 -0.03 -5.57 -7.85
N HIS A 45 0.00 -4.78 -6.77
CA HIS A 45 0.51 -3.39 -6.78
C HIS A 45 1.92 -3.26 -7.35
N ASP A 46 2.78 -4.25 -7.10
CA ASP A 46 4.18 -4.27 -7.53
C ASP A 46 4.43 -5.21 -8.73
N ILE A 47 3.38 -5.59 -9.50
CA ILE A 47 3.49 -6.58 -10.60
C ILE A 47 4.57 -6.23 -11.64
N ALA A 48 4.74 -4.94 -11.94
CA ALA A 48 5.75 -4.45 -12.89
C ALA A 48 7.08 -4.05 -12.23
N LYS A 49 7.27 -4.24 -10.92
CA LYS A 49 8.48 -3.80 -10.23
C LYS A 49 9.73 -4.53 -10.71
N THR A 50 9.64 -5.85 -10.92
CA THR A 50 10.77 -6.65 -11.45
C THR A 50 11.25 -6.16 -12.82
N PRO A 51 10.38 -6.01 -13.85
CA PRO A 51 10.83 -5.47 -15.13
C PRO A 51 11.27 -4.00 -15.07
N CYS A 52 10.81 -3.21 -14.11
CA CYS A 52 11.22 -1.80 -13.95
C CYS A 52 12.43 -1.57 -13.01
N LEU A 53 13.15 -2.61 -12.58
CA LEU A 53 14.27 -2.45 -11.63
C LEU A 53 15.45 -1.64 -12.17
N ASP A 54 15.63 -1.61 -13.49
CA ASP A 54 16.67 -0.81 -14.15
C ASP A 54 16.37 0.70 -14.16
N GLY A 55 15.18 1.10 -13.67
CA GLY A 55 14.73 2.49 -13.62
C GLY A 55 14.21 3.02 -14.96
N GLY A 56 14.02 2.14 -15.96
CA GLY A 56 13.53 2.50 -17.29
C GLY A 56 12.01 2.73 -17.37
N CYS A 57 11.25 2.40 -16.32
CA CYS A 57 9.81 2.60 -16.28
C CYS A 57 9.27 2.96 -14.90
N ASP A 58 8.10 3.61 -14.90
CA ASP A 58 7.24 3.77 -13.73
C ASP A 58 6.46 2.47 -13.51
N HIS A 59 6.78 1.75 -12.43
CA HIS A 59 6.20 0.43 -12.17
C HIS A 59 4.72 0.49 -11.81
N ALA A 60 4.22 1.61 -11.29
CA ALA A 60 2.80 1.77 -10.99
C ALA A 60 1.99 1.91 -12.29
N LEU A 61 2.48 2.73 -13.23
CA LEU A 61 1.85 2.92 -14.54
C LEU A 61 1.93 1.65 -15.40
N GLU A 62 3.10 1.02 -15.48
CA GLU A 62 3.27 -0.22 -16.23
C GLU A 62 2.44 -1.37 -15.59
N GLY A 63 2.40 -1.44 -14.27
CA GLY A 63 1.59 -2.41 -13.54
C GLY A 63 0.09 -2.23 -13.82
N GLY A 64 -0.39 -0.99 -13.87
CA GLY A 64 -1.74 -0.65 -14.30
C GLY A 64 -2.04 -1.11 -15.71
N ALA A 65 -1.14 -0.83 -16.66
CA ALA A 65 -1.27 -1.25 -18.05
C ALA A 65 -1.36 -2.79 -18.19
N ILE A 66 -0.54 -3.53 -17.45
CA ILE A 66 -0.62 -5.00 -17.37
C ILE A 66 -2.00 -5.44 -16.88
N CYS A 67 -2.50 -4.86 -15.78
CA CYS A 67 -3.79 -5.22 -15.22
C CYS A 67 -4.95 -4.94 -16.20
N ARG A 68 -4.94 -3.78 -16.89
CA ARG A 68 -5.96 -3.47 -17.92
C ARG A 68 -5.91 -4.45 -19.08
N LYS A 69 -4.71 -4.78 -19.58
CA LYS A 69 -4.52 -5.75 -20.68
C LYS A 69 -5.04 -7.15 -20.32
N LEU A 70 -4.97 -7.53 -19.05
CA LEU A 70 -5.49 -8.80 -18.54
C LEU A 70 -6.98 -8.78 -18.18
N GLY A 71 -7.67 -7.64 -18.37
CA GLY A 71 -9.11 -7.51 -18.12
C GLY A 71 -9.48 -7.12 -16.68
N TYR A 72 -8.54 -6.54 -15.92
CA TYR A 72 -8.74 -6.11 -14.53
C TYR A 72 -8.66 -4.58 -14.36
N PRO A 73 -9.57 -3.78 -14.94
CA PRO A 73 -9.48 -2.32 -14.92
C PRO A 73 -9.59 -1.71 -13.51
N GLN A 74 -10.41 -2.29 -12.62
CA GLN A 74 -10.54 -1.81 -11.24
C GLN A 74 -9.27 -2.04 -10.42
N VAL A 75 -8.59 -3.17 -10.63
CA VAL A 75 -7.29 -3.45 -10.02
C VAL A 75 -6.24 -2.50 -10.57
N ALA A 76 -6.27 -2.21 -11.88
CA ALA A 76 -5.33 -1.29 -12.50
C ALA A 76 -5.34 0.10 -11.85
N GLU A 77 -6.51 0.63 -11.50
CA GLU A 77 -6.62 1.92 -10.80
C GLU A 77 -5.94 1.91 -9.42
N ILE A 78 -5.98 0.77 -8.72
CA ILE A 78 -5.28 0.58 -7.44
C ILE A 78 -3.77 0.53 -7.66
N VAL A 79 -3.33 -0.25 -8.65
CA VAL A 79 -1.92 -0.40 -9.00
C VAL A 79 -1.32 0.92 -9.46
N GLU A 80 -2.03 1.75 -10.21
CA GLU A 80 -1.53 3.05 -10.70
C GLU A 80 -1.32 4.08 -9.57
N GLU A 81 -1.97 3.93 -8.43
CA GLU A 81 -2.01 4.94 -7.36
C GLU A 81 -1.39 4.47 -6.02
N HIS A 82 -0.88 3.24 -5.94
CA HIS A 82 -0.33 2.72 -4.68
C HIS A 82 0.90 3.49 -4.16
N VAL A 83 1.71 4.05 -5.06
CA VAL A 83 2.87 4.88 -4.66
C VAL A 83 2.43 6.28 -4.26
N ILE A 84 1.61 6.92 -5.10
CA ILE A 84 1.10 8.29 -4.98
C ILE A 84 -0.40 8.28 -5.32
N LEU A 85 -1.24 8.70 -4.37
CA LEU A 85 -2.67 8.90 -4.63
C LEU A 85 -2.88 10.13 -5.53
N LYS A 86 -3.74 10.03 -6.54
CA LYS A 86 -4.10 11.18 -7.40
C LYS A 86 -5.05 12.13 -6.69
N GLU A 87 -5.89 11.60 -5.80
CA GLU A 87 -6.88 12.36 -5.03
C GLU A 87 -6.70 12.10 -3.54
N PHE A 88 -6.89 13.15 -2.73
CA PHE A 88 -6.90 13.06 -1.28
C PHE A 88 -8.13 13.80 -0.75
N THR A 89 -9.08 13.07 -0.18
CA THR A 89 -10.42 13.60 0.19
C THR A 89 -10.70 13.48 1.69
N PRO A 90 -10.13 14.35 2.54
CA PRO A 90 -10.35 14.34 3.99
C PRO A 90 -11.82 14.31 4.41
N GLU A 91 -12.69 15.03 3.69
CA GLU A 91 -14.11 15.13 4.00
C GLU A 91 -14.83 13.78 3.84
N SER A 92 -14.41 12.97 2.88
CA SER A 92 -14.88 11.59 2.69
C SER A 92 -14.32 10.68 3.77
N TYR A 93 -13.03 10.82 4.11
CA TYR A 93 -12.36 10.00 5.12
C TYR A 93 -12.95 10.22 6.52
N GLN A 94 -13.32 11.46 6.87
CA GLN A 94 -14.05 11.80 8.10
C GLN A 94 -15.40 11.10 8.22
N GLN A 95 -16.02 10.75 7.08
CA GLN A 95 -17.28 10.02 7.03
C GLN A 95 -17.08 8.50 6.95
N GLY A 96 -15.84 8.03 7.05
CA GLY A 96 -15.48 6.62 6.96
C GLY A 96 -15.52 6.06 5.54
N ILE A 97 -15.47 6.92 4.52
CA ILE A 97 -15.48 6.53 3.10
C ILE A 97 -14.04 6.40 2.61
N PHE A 98 -13.62 5.18 2.27
CA PHE A 98 -12.29 4.87 1.76
C PHE A 98 -12.42 3.99 0.53
N SER A 99 -11.60 4.19 -0.50
CA SER A 99 -11.52 3.28 -1.64
C SER A 99 -10.39 2.26 -1.44
N ALA A 100 -10.31 1.28 -2.35
CA ALA A 100 -9.24 0.30 -2.32
C ALA A 100 -7.85 0.95 -2.56
N ARG A 101 -7.81 2.10 -3.26
CA ARG A 101 -6.58 2.87 -3.50
C ARG A 101 -5.98 3.35 -2.19
N GLU A 102 -6.75 3.99 -1.32
CA GLU A 102 -6.27 4.49 -0.03
C GLU A 102 -5.81 3.34 0.89
N ILE A 103 -6.57 2.24 0.94
CA ILE A 103 -6.24 1.08 1.78
C ILE A 103 -4.90 0.46 1.34
N VAL A 104 -4.72 0.23 0.03
CA VAL A 104 -3.47 -0.37 -0.49
C VAL A 104 -2.29 0.60 -0.40
N TYR A 105 -2.52 1.89 -0.68
CA TYR A 105 -1.52 2.96 -0.53
C TYR A 105 -0.97 3.04 0.91
N TYR A 106 -1.85 2.93 1.91
CA TYR A 106 -1.45 2.89 3.32
C TYR A 106 -0.74 1.57 3.65
N ALA A 107 -1.31 0.43 3.26
CA ALA A 107 -0.77 -0.89 3.54
C ALA A 107 0.67 -1.07 3.01
N ASP A 108 0.95 -0.63 1.79
CA ASP A 108 2.31 -0.67 1.20
C ASP A 108 3.33 0.11 2.04
N LYS A 109 2.97 1.32 2.48
CA LYS A 109 3.86 2.17 3.30
C LYS A 109 4.08 1.64 4.71
N ARG A 110 3.23 0.72 5.17
CA ARG A 110 3.40 0.00 6.44
C ARG A 110 4.29 -1.24 6.32
N VAL A 111 4.86 -1.54 5.15
CA VAL A 111 5.72 -2.72 4.96
C VAL A 111 7.09 -2.35 4.42
N ARG A 112 8.17 -2.86 5.04
CA ARG A 112 9.54 -2.76 4.53
C ARG A 112 10.09 -4.16 4.29
N HIS A 113 10.36 -4.49 3.02
CA HIS A 113 10.57 -5.87 2.59
C HIS A 113 9.33 -6.69 2.96
N ASP A 114 9.40 -7.51 4.00
CA ASP A 114 8.32 -8.34 4.54
C ASP A 114 8.01 -8.03 6.02
N GLU A 115 8.56 -6.95 6.56
CA GLU A 115 8.32 -6.52 7.94
C GLU A 115 7.29 -5.39 8.00
N ILE A 116 6.35 -5.47 8.95
CA ILE A 116 5.46 -4.34 9.26
C ILE A 116 6.24 -3.30 10.07
N VAL A 117 6.26 -2.06 9.59
CA VAL A 117 7.04 -0.96 10.17
C VAL A 117 6.19 0.30 10.31
N ASN A 118 6.60 1.20 11.21
CA ASN A 118 6.01 2.53 11.33
C ASN A 118 6.32 3.42 10.12
N LEU A 119 5.42 4.37 9.82
CA LEU A 119 5.57 5.28 8.69
C LEU A 119 6.87 6.11 8.77
N ASP A 120 7.31 6.51 9.96
CA ASP A 120 8.58 7.22 10.16
C ASP A 120 9.78 6.34 9.78
N ALA A 121 9.80 5.08 10.26
CA ALA A 121 10.86 4.12 9.93
C ALA A 121 10.87 3.78 8.43
N ARG A 122 9.70 3.72 7.80
CA ARG A 122 9.58 3.54 6.34
C ARG A 122 10.08 4.78 5.60
N LEU A 123 9.73 5.99 6.04
CA LEU A 123 10.19 7.24 5.45
C LEU A 123 11.71 7.35 5.48
N GLU A 124 12.34 7.06 6.62
CA GLU A 124 13.80 7.05 6.76
C GLU A 124 14.47 6.10 5.77
N TYR A 125 13.92 4.88 5.65
CA TYR A 125 14.39 3.90 4.66
C TYR A 125 14.26 4.43 3.23
N ILE A 126 13.10 5.00 2.87
CA ILE A 126 12.87 5.49 1.51
C ILE A 126 13.79 6.69 1.18
N LEU A 127 13.98 7.62 2.10
CA LEU A 127 14.91 8.74 1.91
C LEU A 127 16.36 8.25 1.72
N LYS A 128 16.80 7.25 2.50
CA LYS A 128 18.15 6.70 2.41
C LYS A 128 18.43 6.01 1.07
N TYR A 129 17.49 5.23 0.55
CA TYR A 129 17.73 4.39 -0.64
C TYR A 129 17.20 4.99 -1.95
N TYR A 130 16.17 5.84 -1.89
CA TYR A 130 15.50 6.39 -3.08
C TYR A 130 15.60 7.91 -3.18
N GLY A 131 16.03 8.61 -2.12
CA GLY A 131 16.16 10.07 -2.13
C GLY A 131 17.24 10.61 -3.07
N LYS A 132 18.22 9.78 -3.48
CA LYS A 132 19.31 10.11 -4.43
C LYS A 132 20.09 11.40 -4.08
N ASN A 133 20.09 11.81 -2.81
CA ASN A 133 20.60 13.11 -2.34
C ASN A 133 19.99 14.33 -3.08
N ASP A 134 18.79 14.18 -3.65
CA ASP A 134 18.06 15.22 -4.35
C ASP A 134 17.07 15.90 -3.37
N ALA A 135 17.27 17.18 -3.11
CA ALA A 135 16.45 17.95 -2.18
C ALA A 135 14.97 18.06 -2.61
N ARG A 136 14.69 18.12 -3.91
CA ARG A 136 13.32 18.16 -4.44
C ARG A 136 12.65 16.81 -4.22
N LEU A 137 13.35 15.73 -4.52
CA LEU A 137 12.85 14.38 -4.30
C LEU A 137 12.60 14.10 -2.81
N HIS A 138 13.52 14.53 -1.93
CA HIS A 138 13.33 14.43 -0.48
C HIS A 138 12.06 15.18 -0.03
N THR A 139 11.83 16.38 -0.55
CA THR A 139 10.63 17.17 -0.23
C THR A 139 9.36 16.45 -0.69
N ALA A 140 9.35 15.92 -1.91
CA ALA A 140 8.21 15.19 -2.46
C ALA A 140 7.92 13.90 -1.66
N ILE A 141 8.95 13.12 -1.32
CA ILE A 141 8.81 11.91 -0.49
C ILE A 141 8.21 12.27 0.87
N ARG A 142 8.72 13.31 1.54
CA ARG A 142 8.19 13.76 2.84
C ARG A 142 6.74 14.21 2.74
N ALA A 143 6.37 14.94 1.69
CA ALA A 143 4.98 15.35 1.47
C ALA A 143 4.04 14.13 1.31
N ASN A 144 4.46 13.14 0.53
CA ASN A 144 3.70 11.89 0.34
C ASN A 144 3.52 11.12 1.66
N PHE A 145 4.59 10.99 2.46
CA PHE A 145 4.49 10.35 3.78
C PHE A 145 3.62 11.14 4.77
N ASN A 146 3.71 12.47 4.78
CA ASN A 146 2.83 13.31 5.59
C ASN A 146 1.36 13.10 5.22
N GLN A 147 1.04 12.99 3.93
CA GLN A 147 -0.30 12.64 3.47
C GLN A 147 -0.73 11.25 3.97
N CYS A 148 0.18 10.27 3.95
CA CYS A 148 -0.08 8.94 4.49
C CYS A 148 -0.33 8.95 6.01
N VAL A 149 0.37 9.78 6.76
CA VAL A 149 0.15 9.97 8.21
C VAL A 149 -1.24 10.59 8.47
N GLN A 150 -1.72 11.51 7.63
CA GLN A 150 -3.09 12.02 7.75
C GLN A 150 -4.11 10.91 7.46
N LEU A 151 -3.89 10.11 6.42
CA LEU A 151 -4.76 8.97 6.10
C LEU A 151 -4.80 7.95 7.25
N GLU A 152 -3.64 7.65 7.87
CA GLU A 152 -3.54 6.77 9.05
C GLU A 152 -4.47 7.26 10.16
N LYS A 153 -4.47 8.55 10.48
CA LYS A 153 -5.38 9.11 11.50
C LYS A 153 -6.85 8.90 11.16
N PHE A 154 -7.23 9.07 9.90
CA PHE A 154 -8.62 8.84 9.48
C PHE A 154 -9.02 7.37 9.54
N LEU A 155 -8.17 6.46 9.03
CA LEU A 155 -8.44 5.03 9.08
C LEU A 155 -8.60 4.56 10.52
N PHE A 156 -7.66 4.94 11.40
CA PHE A 156 -7.60 4.46 12.77
C PHE A 156 -8.60 5.15 13.71
N ALA A 157 -9.24 6.23 13.29
CA ALA A 157 -10.39 6.79 14.01
C ALA A 157 -11.60 5.84 14.03
N PHE A 158 -11.67 4.88 13.10
CA PHE A 158 -12.74 3.87 13.03
C PHE A 158 -12.31 2.49 13.52
N LEU A 159 -11.03 2.29 13.86
CA LEU A 159 -10.50 0.99 14.28
C LEU A 159 -10.42 0.89 15.80
N ASP A 160 -10.44 -0.34 16.31
CA ASP A 160 -10.38 -0.68 17.74
C ASP A 160 -8.96 -0.94 18.25
N PHE A 161 -7.95 -0.66 17.44
CA PHE A 161 -6.53 -0.77 17.75
C PHE A 161 -5.80 0.44 17.17
N SER A 162 -4.62 0.78 17.71
CA SER A 162 -3.80 1.89 17.23
C SER A 162 -2.87 1.49 16.08
N PRO A 163 -2.30 2.45 15.32
CA PRO A 163 -1.33 2.15 14.27
C PRO A 163 -0.11 1.35 14.74
N GLU A 164 0.32 1.56 15.98
CA GLU A 164 1.43 0.85 16.61
C GLU A 164 1.11 -0.63 16.84
N GLN A 165 -0.16 -0.94 17.10
CA GLN A 165 -0.64 -2.31 17.33
C GLN A 165 -0.86 -3.09 16.03
N LEU A 166 -0.73 -2.46 14.85
CA LEU A 166 -1.03 -3.09 13.56
C LEU A 166 -0.30 -4.42 13.35
N ALA A 167 0.98 -4.50 13.75
CA ALA A 167 1.77 -5.72 13.59
C ALA A 167 1.25 -6.89 14.45
N GLU A 168 0.64 -6.60 15.61
CA GLU A 168 0.05 -7.60 16.50
C GLU A 168 -1.28 -8.15 15.96
N GLN A 169 -1.94 -7.40 15.08
CA GLN A 169 -3.22 -7.77 14.47
C GLN A 169 -3.07 -8.60 13.19
N VAL A 170 -1.86 -8.66 12.62
CA VAL A 170 -1.59 -9.37 11.37
C VAL A 170 -0.79 -10.62 11.68
N GLU A 171 -1.35 -11.79 11.41
CA GLU A 171 -0.55 -13.01 11.39
C GLU A 171 0.43 -12.91 10.21
N ILE A 172 1.74 -12.88 10.49
CA ILE A 172 2.77 -12.94 9.45
C ILE A 172 3.42 -14.31 9.53
N TYR A 173 3.33 -15.09 8.45
CA TYR A 173 4.15 -16.28 8.29
C TYR A 173 5.40 -15.90 7.50
N PRO A 174 6.60 -16.36 7.91
CA PRO A 174 7.83 -16.06 7.20
C PRO A 174 7.69 -16.54 5.76
N CYS A 175 7.89 -15.62 4.82
CA CYS A 175 7.94 -15.97 3.42
C CYS A 175 9.22 -16.77 3.19
N VAL A 176 9.08 -18.08 2.95
CA VAL A 176 10.24 -18.94 2.66
C VAL A 176 10.76 -18.56 1.27
N ILE A 177 11.80 -17.74 1.23
CA ILE A 177 12.60 -17.56 0.03
C ILE A 177 13.54 -18.75 -0.03
N GLU A 178 13.18 -19.78 -0.80
CA GLU A 178 14.14 -20.83 -1.11
C GLU A 178 15.37 -20.18 -1.77
N PRO A 179 16.59 -20.45 -1.29
CA PRO A 179 17.79 -20.00 -1.97
C PRO A 179 17.76 -20.60 -3.39
N GLY A 180 17.62 -19.72 -4.38
CA GLY A 180 17.47 -20.11 -5.78
C GLY A 180 18.63 -20.98 -6.24
N LYS A 181 18.28 -22.05 -6.98
CA LYS A 181 19.20 -22.76 -7.88
C LYS A 181 19.63 -21.86 -9.03
#